data_AF-A0A2D7H7S2-F1
#
_entry.id   AF-A0A2D7H7S2-F1
#
_cell.length_a   1.000
_cell.length_b   1.000
_cell.length_c   1.000
_cell.angle_alpha   90.00
_cell.angle_beta   90.00
_cell.angle_gamma   90.00
#
_symmetry.space_group_name_H-M   'P 1'
#
loop_
_entity.id
_entity.type
_entity.pdbx_description
1 polymer ?
#
loop_
_entity_poly.entity_id
_entity_poly.type
_entity_poly.pdbx_seq_one_letter_code
_entity_poly.pdbx_strand_id
1 'polypeptide(L)' 'MNQSTCVSPLVADHGEATESLCDIGRRFYGRGWSVGTSRNYSVVLQRDPQLLLVTASGKDKGPEVH' A
#
# COMPACT_ATOMS: atom_id res chain seq x y z
N MET A 1 10.21 -24.22 -26.33
CA MET A 1 9.88 -24.42 -24.90
C MET A 1 10.10 -23.10 -24.19
N ASN A 2 9.06 -22.29 -24.03
CA ASN A 2 9.15 -21.07 -23.22
C ASN A 2 8.75 -21.46 -21.80
N GLN A 3 9.72 -21.38 -20.89
CA GLN A 3 9.50 -21.55 -19.46
C GLN A 3 8.72 -20.32 -18.98
N SER A 4 7.40 -20.44 -18.86
CA SER A 4 6.58 -19.45 -18.17
C SER A 4 6.92 -19.51 -16.68
N THR A 5 7.80 -18.62 -16.23
CA THR A 5 8.09 -18.46 -14.81
C THR A 5 6.81 -17.93 -14.14
N CYS A 6 6.13 -18.76 -13.36
CA CYS A 6 5.06 -18.32 -12.47
C CYS A 6 5.69 -17.55 -11.31
N VAL A 7 5.93 -16.25 -11.48
CA VAL A 7 6.31 -15.41 -10.35
C VAL A 7 5.05 -15.26 -9.51
N SER A 8 5.04 -15.83 -8.31
CA SER A 8 3.96 -15.63 -7.35
C SER A 8 3.75 -14.12 -7.17
N PRO A 9 2.51 -13.61 -7.28
CA PRO A 9 2.25 -12.18 -7.17
C PRO A 9 2.71 -11.56 -5.83
N LEU A 10 2.92 -12.38 -4.80
CA LEU A 10 3.50 -11.95 -3.52
C LEU A 10 4.96 -11.48 -3.60
N VAL A 11 5.70 -11.83 -4.66
CA VAL A 11 7.15 -11.56 -4.81
C VAL A 11 7.41 -10.44 -5.82
N ALA A 12 6.37 -9.92 -6.48
CA ALA A 12 6.53 -8.81 -7.41
C ALA A 12 6.86 -7.51 -6.65
N ASP A 13 7.79 -6.73 -7.21
CA ASP A 13 8.07 -5.39 -6.71
C ASP A 13 6.88 -4.46 -7.02
N HIS A 14 6.39 -3.79 -5.99
CA HIS A 14 5.27 -2.86 -6.05
C HIS A 14 5.68 -1.45 -5.59
N GLY A 15 6.92 -1.04 -5.89
CA GLY A 15 7.51 0.23 -5.47
C GLY A 15 6.63 1.45 -5.77
N GLU A 16 6.16 1.60 -7.02
CA GLU A 16 5.29 2.73 -7.42
C GLU A 16 3.96 2.74 -6.64
N ALA A 17 3.32 1.59 -6.51
CA ALA A 17 2.07 1.46 -5.75
C ALA A 17 2.27 1.74 -4.26
N THR A 18 3.43 1.36 -3.72
CA THR A 18 3.83 1.63 -2.34
C THR A 18 4.05 3.12 -2.11
N GLU A 19 4.79 3.78 -2.99
CA GLU A 19 5.06 5.22 -2.93
C GLU A 19 3.75 6.03 -3.03
N SER A 20 2.87 5.65 -3.96
CA SER A 20 1.54 6.25 -4.10
C SER A 20 0.69 6.13 -2.83
N LEU A 21 0.67 4.96 -2.19
CA LEU A 21 -0.02 4.76 -0.90
C LEU A 21 0.59 5.60 0.22
N CYS A 22 1.92 5.71 0.28
CA CYS A 22 2.61 6.56 1.26
C CYS A 22 2.25 8.03 1.09
N ASP A 23 2.23 8.53 -0.14
CA ASP A 23 1.89 9.92 -0.45
C ASP A 23 0.43 10.26 -0.13
N ILE A 24 -0.50 9.35 -0.44
CA ILE A 24 -1.90 9.49 -0.04
C ILE A 24 -2.01 9.50 1.49
N GLY A 25 -1.30 8.60 2.18
CA GLY A 25 -1.23 8.55 3.64
C GLY A 25 -0.79 9.89 4.23
N ARG A 26 0.31 10.47 3.74
CA ARG A 26 0.82 11.78 4.16
C ARG A 26 -0.17 12.91 3.90
N ARG A 27 -0.79 12.95 2.71
CA ARG A 27 -1.79 13.98 2.35
C ARG A 27 -3.02 13.92 3.24
N PHE A 28 -3.50 12.72 3.56
CA PHE A 28 -4.67 12.55 4.44
C PHE A 28 -4.34 12.81 5.91
N TYR A 29 -3.13 12.46 6.34
CA TYR A 29 -2.64 12.84 7.66
C TYR A 29 -2.55 14.36 7.79
N GLY A 30 -1.93 15.06 6.83
CA GLY A 30 -1.81 16.53 6.84
C GLY A 30 -3.14 17.29 6.79
N ARG A 31 -4.23 16.63 6.39
CA ARG A 31 -5.60 17.18 6.42
C ARG A 31 -6.38 16.83 7.70
N GLY A 32 -5.76 16.15 8.66
CA GLY A 32 -6.44 15.64 9.86
C GLY A 32 -7.45 14.52 9.55
N TRP A 33 -7.41 13.93 8.36
CA TRP A 33 -8.33 12.87 7.97
C TRP A 33 -7.87 11.49 8.48
N SER A 34 -6.63 11.38 8.95
CA SER A 34 -6.03 10.13 9.44
C SER A 34 -5.53 10.24 10.89
N VAL A 35 -6.33 10.81 11.80
CA VAL A 35 -5.95 10.91 13.22
C VAL A 35 -5.89 9.51 13.84
N GLY A 36 -4.75 9.17 14.43
CA GLY A 36 -4.47 7.86 15.04
C GLY A 36 -4.33 6.72 14.02
N THR A 37 -4.55 5.48 14.46
CA THR A 37 -4.41 4.25 13.64
C THR A 37 -5.69 3.83 12.89
N SER A 38 -6.67 4.73 12.82
CA SER A 38 -8.08 4.41 12.50
C SER A 38 -8.37 4.03 11.04
N ARG A 39 -7.44 4.24 10.11
CA ARG A 39 -7.69 4.04 8.67
C ARG A 39 -6.69 3.08 8.06
N ASN A 40 -7.12 2.34 7.04
CA ASN A 40 -6.28 1.57 6.13
C ASN A 40 -6.53 2.01 4.68
N TYR A 41 -5.49 2.03 3.86
CA TYR A 41 -5.57 2.40 2.44
C TYR A 41 -5.14 1.22 1.60
N SER A 42 -5.81 1.01 0.47
CA SER A 42 -5.47 -0.06 -0.45
C SER A 42 -5.48 0.41 -1.90
N VAL A 43 -4.71 -0.30 -2.74
CA VAL A 43 -4.68 -0.12 -4.19
C VAL A 43 -4.82 -1.48 -4.87
N VAL A 44 -5.55 -1.50 -5.98
CA VAL A 44 -5.74 -2.71 -6.81
C VAL A 44 -4.54 -2.86 -7.72
N LEU A 45 -3.79 -3.95 -7.53
CA LEU A 45 -2.64 -4.30 -8.37
C LEU A 45 -3.07 -5.15 -9.57
N GLN A 46 -4.04 -6.04 -9.37
CA GLN A 46 -4.58 -6.92 -10.41
C GLN A 46 -6.04 -7.24 -10.09
N ARG A 47 -6.86 -7.47 -11.12
CA ARG A 47 -8.28 -7.82 -10.96
C ARG A 47 -8.59 -9.30 -11.12
N ASP A 48 -7.78 -10.02 -11.90
CA ASP A 48 -7.96 -11.45 -12.13
C ASP A 48 -6.58 -12.17 -12.25
N PRO A 49 -6.18 -12.98 -11.24
CA PRO A 49 -6.78 -13.04 -9.91
C PRO A 49 -6.67 -11.69 -9.19
N GLN A 50 -7.62 -11.42 -8.28
CA GLN A 50 -7.65 -10.15 -7.53
C GLN A 50 -6.44 -10.04 -6.59
N LEU A 51 -5.69 -8.94 -6.71
CA LEU A 51 -4.54 -8.62 -5.86
C LEU A 51 -4.64 -7.18 -5.35
N LEU A 52 -4.50 -7.02 -4.04
CA LEU A 52 -4.58 -5.74 -3.34
C LEU A 52 -3.30 -5.52 -2.54
N LEU A 53 -2.73 -4.32 -2.63
CA LEU A 53 -1.76 -3.83 -1.66
C LEU A 53 -2.50 -3.00 -0.62
N VAL A 54 -2.24 -3.21 0.66
CA VAL A 54 -2.91 -2.51 1.76
C VAL A 54 -1.88 -2.04 2.80
N THR A 55 -2.10 -0.87 3.38
CA THR A 55 -1.29 -0.38 4.50
C THR A 55 -1.41 -1.32 5.70
N ALA A 56 -0.33 -1.49 6.47
CA ALA A 56 -0.40 -2.22 7.72
C ALA A 56 -1.34 -1.53 8.73
N SER A 57 -2.18 -2.32 9.41
CA SER A 57 -3.05 -1.83 10.49
C SER A 57 -2.23 -1.56 11.75
N GLY A 58 -2.58 -0.53 12.53
CA GLY A 58 -1.95 -0.23 13.82
C GLY A 58 -0.58 0.44 13.77
N LYS A 59 -0.05 0.78 12.59
CA LYS A 59 1.13 1.63 12.45
C LYS A 59 0.70 3.09 12.32
N ASP A 60 1.43 3.99 12.99
CA ASP A 60 1.31 5.42 12.72
C ASP A 60 1.69 5.68 11.25
N LYS A 61 0.90 6.52 10.60
CA LYS A 61 0.99 6.81 9.17
C LYS A 61 1.65 8.16 8.91
N GLY A 62 1.83 8.95 9.96
CA GLY A 62 2.67 10.13 9.96
C GLY A 62 4.12 9.78 10.29
N PRO A 63 5.07 10.66 9.99
CA PRO A 63 6.36 10.62 10.67
C PRO A 63 6.12 10.75 12.19
N GLU A 64 6.89 10.03 13.01
CA GLU A 64 6.95 10.31 14.45
C GLU A 64 7.32 11.78 14.63
N VAL A 65 6.38 12.57 15.14
CA VAL A 65 6.66 13.91 15.63
C VAL A 65 7.27 13.76 17.02
N HIS A 66 8.56 14.07 17.14
CA HIS A 66 9.17 14.42 18.42
C HIS A 66 8.71 15.83 18.82
#